data_AF-A0AAW0QJQ6-F1
#
_entry.id   AF-A0AAW0QJQ6-F1
#
_cell.length_a   1.000
_cell.length_b   1.000
_cell.length_c   1.000
_cell.angle_alpha   90.00
_cell.angle_beta   90.00
_cell.angle_gamma   90.00
#
_symmetry.space_group_name_H-M   'P 1'
#
loop_
_entity.id
_entity.type
_entity.pdbx_description
1 polymer ?
#
loop_
_entity_poly.entity_id
_entity_poly.type
_entity_poly.pdbx_seq_one_letter_code
_entity_poly.pdbx_strand_id
1 'polypeptide(L)'
;MTTPASHTEKSGESHTPVENCDKKLFEEGLFSDLKVVCGGRVWNLHRNILASRCDWFSKALGSKFRESHTQEITIQEFDPGDMDLLLESIYVGVICIRIYDLADFFLLPQVQECAVSQFRRYNMRKCGPLQNQYWTHDIENIEEIMYDLRAAYGQNTLAGQVFRGLMRTFVHETRYRFFRCRQFIELLGEIPTLAADVLTAMIHSGEFMRLTYPENCSACGTSKSDEEHHSHTMISAVSRAYSLCQGCVFRGSVAPPAEDWDGRWSAWEEDKSR
;
A
#
# COMPACT_ATOMS: atom_id res chain seq x y z
N MET A 1 -58.12 -31.40 -16.87
CA MET A 1 -56.85 -31.87 -16.29
C MET A 1 -55.73 -31.13 -17.04
N THR A 2 -55.45 -29.87 -16.70
CA THR A 2 -54.41 -29.39 -15.75
C THR A 2 -52.97 -29.55 -16.28
N THR A 3 -52.45 -28.46 -16.88
CA THR A 3 -51.09 -27.83 -16.92
C THR A 3 -49.81 -28.67 -16.68
N PRO A 4 -48.57 -28.20 -17.05
CA PRO A 4 -48.16 -26.84 -17.48
C PRO A 4 -47.30 -26.80 -18.76
N ALA A 5 -47.27 -25.75 -19.60
CA ALA A 5 -46.89 -24.35 -19.39
C ALA A 5 -45.38 -24.16 -19.08
N SER A 6 -44.64 -23.75 -20.12
CA SER A 6 -43.23 -23.37 -20.12
C SER A 6 -42.96 -22.22 -19.15
N HIS A 7 -42.18 -22.47 -18.10
CA HIS A 7 -41.59 -21.43 -17.28
C HIS A 7 -40.26 -21.00 -17.90
N THR A 8 -40.26 -19.82 -18.50
CA THR A 8 -39.09 -18.94 -18.60
C THR A 8 -38.59 -18.67 -17.18
N GLU A 9 -37.45 -19.24 -16.79
CA GLU A 9 -36.72 -18.80 -15.62
C GLU A 9 -36.16 -17.40 -15.89
N LYS A 10 -36.85 -16.41 -15.34
CA LYS A 10 -36.31 -15.07 -15.18
C LYS A 10 -35.18 -15.15 -14.18
N SER A 11 -33.99 -14.72 -14.62
CA SER A 11 -32.88 -14.31 -13.78
C SER A 11 -33.33 -13.20 -12.81
N GLY A 12 -33.72 -13.61 -11.60
CA GLY A 12 -33.62 -12.83 -10.36
C GLY A 12 -32.73 -13.65 -9.43
N GLU A 13 -31.85 -13.10 -8.61
CA GLU A 13 -31.76 -11.76 -8.06
C GLU A 13 -30.31 -11.30 -8.15
N SER A 14 -30.09 -10.04 -8.51
CA SER A 14 -28.88 -9.36 -8.11
C SER A 14 -28.84 -9.39 -6.59
N HIS A 15 -27.96 -10.22 -6.00
CA HIS A 15 -27.55 -10.04 -4.62
C HIS A 15 -26.98 -8.62 -4.52
N THR A 16 -27.81 -7.65 -4.13
CA THR A 16 -27.33 -6.41 -3.57
C THR A 16 -26.40 -6.83 -2.43
N PRO A 17 -25.13 -6.40 -2.43
CA PRO A 17 -24.32 -6.53 -1.23
C PRO A 17 -25.16 -5.98 -0.09
N VAL A 18 -25.29 -6.73 1.02
CA VAL A 18 -25.92 -6.21 2.23
C VAL A 18 -25.24 -4.87 2.50
N GLU A 19 -25.90 -3.76 2.16
CA GLU A 19 -25.45 -2.43 2.53
C GLU A 19 -25.26 -2.52 4.03
N ASN A 20 -24.05 -2.21 4.51
CA ASN A 20 -23.73 -2.36 5.91
C ASN A 20 -24.76 -1.53 6.68
N CYS A 21 -25.72 -2.19 7.33
CA CYS A 21 -26.96 -1.58 7.81
C CYS A 21 -26.71 -0.49 8.84
N ASP A 22 -25.55 -0.58 9.50
CA ASP A 22 -25.05 0.40 10.46
C ASP A 22 -24.54 1.69 9.80
N LYS A 23 -24.16 1.69 8.51
CA LYS A 23 -23.71 2.91 7.82
C LYS A 23 -24.75 4.01 7.83
N LYS A 24 -26.01 3.67 7.54
CA LYS A 24 -27.13 4.63 7.59
C LYS A 24 -27.38 5.13 9.01
N LEU A 25 -27.23 4.26 10.01
CA LEU A 25 -27.34 4.67 11.43
C LEU A 25 -26.26 5.68 11.81
N PHE A 26 -25.05 5.54 11.26
CA PHE A 26 -23.96 6.50 11.48
C PHE A 26 -24.22 7.85 10.80
N GLU A 27 -24.60 7.84 9.51
CA GLU A 27 -24.79 9.06 8.72
C GLU A 27 -26.02 9.87 9.16
N GLU A 28 -27.12 9.20 9.49
CA GLU A 28 -28.40 9.84 9.80
C GLU A 28 -28.62 10.05 11.31
N GLY A 29 -27.92 9.30 12.17
CA GLY A 29 -28.07 9.37 13.63
C GLY A 29 -29.44 8.92 14.14
N LEU A 30 -30.21 8.18 13.34
CA LEU A 30 -31.55 7.72 13.70
C LEU A 30 -31.50 6.78 14.90
N PHE A 31 -32.26 7.11 15.96
CA PHE A 31 -32.31 6.37 17.24
C PHE A 31 -31.05 6.48 18.11
N SER A 32 -30.21 7.50 17.87
CA SER A 32 -29.05 7.79 18.71
C SER A 32 -29.43 8.06 20.17
N ASP A 33 -28.65 7.54 21.10
CA ASP A 33 -28.79 7.69 22.55
C ASP A 33 -27.50 8.20 23.23
N LEU A 34 -26.54 8.66 22.42
CA LEU A 34 -25.27 9.24 22.84
C LEU A 34 -24.84 10.40 21.94
N LYS A 35 -24.27 11.43 22.56
CA LYS A 35 -23.59 12.51 21.86
C LYS A 35 -22.09 12.42 22.06
N VAL A 36 -21.32 12.47 20.98
CA VAL A 36 -19.85 12.62 21.04
C VAL A 36 -19.48 13.97 20.49
N VAL A 37 -18.60 14.70 21.18
CA VAL A 37 -18.17 16.05 20.82
C VAL A 37 -16.65 16.06 20.69
N CYS A 38 -16.14 16.55 19.56
CA CYS A 38 -14.71 16.70 19.32
C CYS A 38 -14.43 17.93 18.44
N GLY A 39 -13.54 18.82 18.88
CA GLY A 39 -13.15 20.03 18.14
C GLY A 39 -14.33 20.90 17.66
N GLY A 40 -15.45 20.93 18.40
CA GLY A 40 -16.67 21.66 18.04
C GLY A 40 -17.63 20.90 17.11
N ARG A 41 -17.23 19.75 16.55
CA ARG A 41 -18.11 18.83 15.83
C ARG A 41 -18.86 17.93 16.81
N VAL A 42 -20.09 17.57 16.44
CA VAL A 42 -21.01 16.76 17.24
C VAL A 42 -21.48 15.57 16.40
N TRP A 43 -21.42 14.37 16.97
CA TRP A 43 -22.02 13.16 16.41
C TRP A 43 -23.11 12.62 17.32
N ASN A 44 -24.25 12.27 16.74
CA ASN A 44 -25.35 11.57 17.41
C ASN A 44 -25.21 10.07 17.12
N LEU A 45 -24.89 9.29 18.13
CA LEU A 45 -24.42 7.90 18.01
C LEU A 45 -25.19 6.95 18.95
N HIS A 46 -24.92 5.66 18.81
CA HIS A 46 -25.58 4.58 19.51
C HIS A 46 -24.65 3.94 20.55
N ARG A 47 -25.03 3.99 21.83
CA ARG A 47 -24.26 3.45 22.95
C ARG A 47 -24.01 1.96 22.78
N ASN A 48 -25.00 1.20 22.33
CA ASN A 48 -24.88 -0.25 22.16
C ASN A 48 -23.88 -0.61 21.05
N ILE A 49 -23.89 0.08 19.90
CA ILE A 49 -22.95 -0.15 18.81
C ILE A 49 -21.54 0.21 19.27
N LEU A 50 -21.36 1.39 19.87
CA LEU A 50 -20.05 1.80 20.36
C LEU A 50 -19.55 0.90 21.50
N ALA A 51 -20.35 0.62 22.53
CA ALA A 51 -19.91 -0.17 23.68
C ALA A 51 -19.68 -1.65 23.34
N SER A 52 -20.38 -2.22 22.35
CA SER A 52 -20.16 -3.61 21.93
C SER A 52 -18.94 -3.78 21.03
N ARG A 53 -18.53 -2.73 20.33
CA ARG A 53 -17.44 -2.76 19.34
C ARG A 53 -16.22 -1.96 19.76
N CYS A 54 -16.31 -1.21 20.85
CA CYS A 54 -15.23 -0.41 21.39
C CYS A 54 -15.14 -0.50 22.91
N ASP A 55 -14.07 -1.13 23.42
CA ASP A 55 -13.83 -1.32 24.86
C ASP A 55 -13.65 0.01 25.60
N TRP A 56 -13.06 1.01 24.96
CA TRP A 56 -12.99 2.35 25.54
C TRP A 56 -14.37 2.95 25.71
N PHE A 57 -15.23 2.91 24.68
CA PHE A 57 -16.61 3.37 24.81
C PHE A 57 -17.39 2.53 25.82
N SER A 58 -17.15 1.22 25.88
CA SER A 58 -17.73 0.33 26.91
C SER A 58 -17.38 0.78 28.32
N LYS A 59 -16.10 1.13 28.56
CA LYS A 59 -15.61 1.64 29.84
C LYS A 59 -16.15 3.04 30.12
N ALA A 60 -16.06 3.96 29.16
CA ALA A 60 -16.50 5.34 29.30
C ALA A 60 -18.02 5.44 29.55
N LEU A 61 -18.81 4.60 28.88
CA LEU A 61 -20.26 4.56 29.02
C LEU A 61 -20.73 3.67 30.18
N GLY A 62 -19.82 2.92 30.81
CA GLY A 62 -20.09 2.08 31.97
C GLY A 62 -20.39 2.90 33.23
N SER A 63 -21.20 2.35 34.13
CA SER A 63 -21.88 3.04 35.25
C SER A 63 -21.02 3.79 36.27
N LYS A 64 -19.69 3.80 36.12
CA LYS A 64 -18.75 4.42 37.07
C LYS A 64 -18.25 5.81 36.64
N PHE A 65 -18.60 6.27 35.44
CA PHE A 65 -18.10 7.54 34.88
C PHE A 65 -19.23 8.56 34.65
N ARG A 66 -18.90 9.85 34.55
CA ARG A 66 -19.90 10.93 34.41
C ARG A 66 -20.63 10.82 33.08
N GLU A 67 -19.91 10.35 32.08
CA GLU A 67 -20.31 10.06 30.71
C GLU A 67 -21.46 9.03 30.66
N SER A 68 -21.52 8.12 31.63
CA SER A 68 -22.62 7.13 31.70
C SER A 68 -23.97 7.75 32.06
N HIS A 69 -23.96 8.90 32.73
CA HIS A 69 -25.14 9.62 33.24
C HIS A 69 -25.53 10.83 32.38
N THR A 70 -24.56 11.41 31.66
CA THR A 70 -24.75 12.65 30.89
C THR A 70 -25.11 12.40 29.43
N GLN A 71 -24.94 11.16 28.93
CA GLN A 71 -25.16 10.79 27.52
C GLN A 71 -24.37 11.68 26.54
N GLU A 72 -23.27 12.27 27.02
CA GLU A 72 -22.38 13.12 26.26
C GLU A 72 -20.93 12.80 26.61
N ILE A 73 -20.10 12.59 25.59
CA ILE A 73 -18.65 12.39 25.71
C ILE A 73 -17.96 13.54 24.96
N THR A 74 -17.01 14.21 25.60
CA THR A 74 -16.17 15.23 24.96
C THR A 74 -14.74 14.71 24.83
N ILE A 75 -14.18 14.75 23.62
CA ILE A 75 -12.81 14.32 23.28
C ILE A 75 -12.09 15.53 22.67
N GLN A 76 -10.95 15.92 23.25
CA GLN A 76 -10.20 17.12 22.84
C GLN A 76 -8.84 16.79 22.22
N GLU A 77 -8.41 15.54 22.32
CA GLU A 77 -7.13 15.02 21.87
C GLU A 77 -7.12 14.73 20.35
N PHE A 78 -8.33 14.54 19.79
CA PHE A 78 -8.74 14.32 18.39
C PHE A 78 -8.81 15.56 17.48
N ASP A 79 -8.40 15.46 16.21
CA ASP A 79 -8.99 16.28 15.15
C ASP A 79 -10.38 15.71 14.77
N PRO A 80 -11.38 16.56 14.46
CA PRO A 80 -12.72 16.08 14.09
C PRO A 80 -12.77 15.14 12.88
N GLY A 81 -11.85 15.26 11.93
CA GLY A 81 -11.75 14.35 10.78
C GLY A 81 -11.29 12.96 11.18
N ASP A 82 -10.30 12.86 12.08
CA ASP A 82 -9.82 11.59 12.64
C ASP A 82 -10.92 10.85 13.39
N MET A 83 -11.70 11.60 14.17
CA MET A 83 -12.85 11.05 14.89
C MET A 83 -13.94 10.54 13.95
N ASP A 84 -14.21 11.25 12.86
CA ASP A 84 -15.19 10.82 11.86
C ASP A 84 -14.82 9.46 11.26
N LEU A 85 -13.55 9.30 10.89
CA LEU A 85 -13.02 8.05 10.34
C LEU A 85 -13.12 6.89 11.33
N LEU A 86 -12.73 7.10 12.59
CA LEU A 86 -12.87 6.07 13.62
C LEU A 86 -14.32 5.67 13.80
N LEU A 87 -15.21 6.64 13.96
CA LEU A 87 -16.61 6.37 14.21
C LEU A 87 -17.25 5.66 13.00
N GLU A 88 -16.98 6.12 11.78
CA GLU A 88 -17.41 5.42 10.57
C GLU A 88 -16.87 4.00 10.55
N SER A 89 -15.62 3.75 10.97
CA SER A 89 -15.08 2.39 11.03
C SER A 89 -15.76 1.49 12.06
N ILE A 90 -16.22 2.04 13.19
CA ILE A 90 -16.94 1.25 14.21
C ILE A 90 -18.30 0.78 13.66
N TYR A 91 -18.91 1.57 12.77
CA TYR A 91 -20.19 1.25 12.14
C TYR A 91 -20.02 0.44 10.85
N VAL A 92 -19.16 0.89 9.94
CA VAL A 92 -19.01 0.41 8.57
C VAL A 92 -17.85 -0.57 8.41
N GLY A 93 -16.88 -0.52 9.32
CA GLY A 93 -15.73 -1.41 9.33
C GLY A 93 -14.61 -1.05 8.37
N VAL A 94 -14.57 0.13 7.74
CA VAL A 94 -13.60 0.42 6.66
C VAL A 94 -12.80 1.71 6.87
N ILE A 95 -11.47 1.56 6.73
CA ILE A 95 -10.34 2.47 6.47
C ILE A 95 -9.19 1.96 7.38
N CYS A 96 -7.99 1.75 6.86
CA CYS A 96 -7.10 0.76 7.49
C CYS A 96 -5.95 1.34 8.31
N ILE A 97 -5.22 2.34 7.80
CA ILE A 97 -3.98 2.80 8.47
C ILE A 97 -4.30 3.70 9.67
N ARG A 98 -5.09 4.76 9.48
CA ARG A 98 -5.42 5.72 10.55
C ARG A 98 -6.27 5.11 11.66
N ILE A 99 -7.21 4.24 11.28
CA ILE A 99 -8.03 3.51 12.25
C ILE A 99 -7.22 2.49 13.02
N TYR A 100 -6.11 1.99 12.51
CA TYR A 100 -5.27 1.10 13.30
C TYR A 100 -4.64 1.82 14.49
N ASP A 101 -4.12 3.04 14.28
CA ASP A 101 -3.57 3.87 15.37
C ASP A 101 -4.68 4.28 16.36
N LEU A 102 -5.88 4.61 15.86
CA LEU A 102 -7.03 4.90 16.73
C LEU A 102 -7.51 3.64 17.47
N ALA A 103 -7.57 2.50 16.80
CA ALA A 103 -7.93 1.21 17.40
C ALA A 103 -6.91 0.81 18.45
N ASP A 104 -5.62 1.07 18.25
CA ASP A 104 -4.59 0.86 19.27
C ASP A 104 -4.88 1.70 20.51
N PHE A 105 -5.10 3.01 20.32
CA PHE A 105 -5.41 3.93 21.40
C PHE A 105 -6.67 3.53 22.18
N PHE A 106 -7.72 3.13 21.47
CA PHE A 106 -8.99 2.70 22.04
C PHE A 106 -9.02 1.22 22.46
N LEU A 107 -7.89 0.51 22.35
CA LEU A 107 -7.68 -0.90 22.71
C LEU A 107 -8.64 -1.86 21.99
N LEU A 108 -8.73 -1.76 20.67
CA LEU A 108 -9.64 -2.50 19.79
C LEU A 108 -8.90 -3.50 18.89
N PRO A 109 -8.40 -4.63 19.43
CA PRO A 109 -7.58 -5.57 18.67
C PRO A 109 -8.33 -6.19 17.48
N GLN A 110 -9.64 -6.40 17.59
CA GLN A 110 -10.45 -6.92 16.48
C GLN A 110 -10.56 -5.89 15.33
N VAL A 111 -10.55 -4.60 15.65
CA VAL A 111 -10.53 -3.53 14.65
C VAL A 111 -9.15 -3.43 14.00
N GLN A 112 -8.07 -3.56 14.78
CA GLN A 112 -6.70 -3.66 14.25
C GLN A 112 -6.55 -4.83 13.28
N GLU A 113 -7.02 -6.03 13.65
CA GLU A 113 -7.00 -7.21 12.77
C GLU A 113 -7.85 -7.01 11.50
N CYS A 114 -9.05 -6.43 11.64
CA CYS A 114 -9.93 -6.14 10.52
C CYS A 114 -9.28 -5.13 9.56
N ALA A 115 -8.69 -4.06 10.10
CA ALA A 115 -7.97 -3.05 9.33
C ALA A 115 -6.81 -3.66 8.52
N VAL A 116 -5.98 -4.50 9.15
CA VAL A 116 -4.89 -5.21 8.46
C VAL A 116 -5.43 -6.14 7.37
N SER A 117 -6.48 -6.91 7.66
CA SER A 117 -7.10 -7.85 6.73
C SER A 117 -7.72 -7.13 5.52
N GLN A 118 -8.44 -6.04 5.75
CA GLN A 118 -9.04 -5.25 4.69
C GLN A 118 -7.99 -4.58 3.82
N PHE A 119 -6.96 -3.99 4.41
CA PHE A 119 -5.87 -3.39 3.65
C PHE A 119 -5.16 -4.41 2.77
N ARG A 120 -4.91 -5.61 3.31
CA ARG A 120 -4.35 -6.72 2.54
C ARG A 120 -5.26 -7.08 1.36
N ARG A 121 -6.57 -7.20 1.57
CA ARG A 121 -7.54 -7.51 0.50
C ARG A 121 -7.61 -6.39 -0.55
N TYR A 122 -7.54 -5.14 -0.12
CA TYR A 122 -7.49 -3.97 -0.97
C TYR A 122 -6.24 -3.98 -1.87
N ASN A 123 -5.05 -4.18 -1.28
CA ASN A 123 -3.80 -4.29 -2.03
C ASN A 123 -3.83 -5.48 -3.00
N MET A 124 -4.33 -6.64 -2.57
CA MET A 124 -4.42 -7.84 -3.41
C MET A 124 -5.33 -7.62 -4.64
N ARG A 125 -6.45 -6.90 -4.47
CA ARG A 125 -7.35 -6.54 -5.58
C ARG A 125 -6.69 -5.61 -6.59
N LYS A 126 -5.84 -4.69 -6.14
CA LYS A 126 -5.08 -3.77 -7.01
C LYS A 126 -3.86 -4.43 -7.67
N CYS A 127 -3.26 -5.42 -7.01
CA CYS A 127 -2.02 -6.05 -7.47
C CYS A 127 -2.16 -6.71 -8.86
N GLY A 128 -3.18 -7.55 -9.04
CA GLY A 128 -3.38 -8.28 -10.31
C GLY A 128 -3.52 -7.37 -11.54
N PRO A 129 -4.40 -6.35 -11.54
CA PRO A 129 -4.48 -5.37 -12.62
C PRO A 129 -3.14 -4.67 -12.92
N LEU A 130 -2.42 -4.23 -11.88
CA LEU A 130 -1.14 -3.52 -12.03
C LEU A 130 -0.04 -4.42 -12.61
N GLN A 131 -0.04 -5.72 -12.28
CA GLN A 131 0.89 -6.69 -12.86
C GLN A 131 0.58 -6.97 -14.34
N ASN A 132 -0.71 -7.03 -14.71
CA ASN A 132 -1.13 -7.43 -16.05
C ASN A 132 -1.21 -6.27 -17.05
N GLN A 133 -1.29 -5.02 -16.59
CA GLN A 133 -1.35 -3.81 -17.43
C GLN A 133 0.02 -3.13 -17.59
N TYR A 134 1.08 -3.89 -17.84
CA TYR A 134 2.45 -3.38 -17.96
C TYR A 134 2.73 -2.50 -19.19
N TRP A 135 1.75 -2.37 -20.09
CA TRP A 135 1.82 -1.57 -21.31
C TRP A 135 1.39 -0.11 -21.12
N THR A 136 0.67 0.21 -20.05
CA THR A 136 0.22 1.59 -19.79
C THR A 136 1.34 2.40 -19.15
N HIS A 137 1.31 3.74 -19.27
CA HIS A 137 2.22 4.65 -18.57
C HIS A 137 1.59 5.24 -17.30
N ASP A 138 0.25 5.32 -17.25
CA ASP A 138 -0.52 5.81 -16.08
C ASP A 138 -1.06 4.69 -15.18
N ILE A 139 -0.86 4.85 -13.87
CA ILE A 139 -1.41 3.95 -12.84
C ILE A 139 -2.76 4.53 -12.40
N GLU A 140 -3.84 3.77 -12.59
CA GLU A 140 -5.15 4.16 -12.06
C GLU A 140 -5.10 4.28 -10.53
N ASN A 141 -5.64 5.37 -9.99
CA ASN A 141 -5.66 5.68 -8.56
C ASN A 141 -4.25 5.79 -7.94
N ILE A 142 -3.25 6.24 -8.70
CA ILE A 142 -1.88 6.45 -8.19
C ILE A 142 -1.87 7.37 -6.97
N GLU A 143 -2.64 8.45 -6.96
CA GLU A 143 -2.70 9.39 -5.83
C GLU A 143 -3.15 8.72 -4.53
N GLU A 144 -4.10 7.78 -4.61
CA GLU A 144 -4.58 7.00 -3.46
C GLU A 144 -3.47 6.09 -2.92
N ILE A 145 -2.74 5.42 -3.81
CA ILE A 145 -1.62 4.55 -3.42
C ILE A 145 -0.47 5.39 -2.83
N MET A 146 -0.19 6.55 -3.40
CA MET A 146 0.84 7.47 -2.92
C MET A 146 0.47 8.02 -1.54
N TYR A 147 -0.81 8.28 -1.30
CA TYR A 147 -1.33 8.61 0.03
C TYR A 147 -1.11 7.46 1.02
N ASP A 148 -1.43 6.21 0.65
CA ASP A 148 -1.21 5.04 1.51
C ASP A 148 0.28 4.79 1.81
N LEU A 149 1.16 5.01 0.83
CA LEU A 149 2.61 4.95 1.02
C LEU A 149 3.08 6.02 2.00
N ARG A 150 2.60 7.26 1.85
CA ARG A 150 2.91 8.35 2.80
C ARG A 150 2.35 8.05 4.19
N ALA A 151 1.18 7.46 4.30
CA ALA A 151 0.61 7.07 5.59
C ALA A 151 1.43 5.94 6.25
N ALA A 152 1.86 4.94 5.49
CA ALA A 152 2.62 3.80 6.02
C ALA A 152 4.08 4.15 6.35
N TYR A 153 4.70 5.10 5.64
CA TYR A 153 6.12 5.43 5.79
C TYR A 153 6.41 6.81 6.39
N GLY A 154 5.46 7.75 6.33
CA GLY A 154 5.67 9.16 6.67
C GLY A 154 5.59 9.46 8.17
N GLN A 155 5.04 8.56 8.98
CA GLN A 155 4.98 8.71 10.43
C GLN A 155 5.51 7.45 11.12
N ASN A 156 6.26 7.64 12.21
CA ASN A 156 6.74 6.53 13.04
C ASN A 156 5.64 6.09 14.03
N THR A 157 4.51 5.62 13.51
CA THR A 157 3.39 5.09 14.31
C THR A 157 3.40 3.56 14.30
N LEU A 158 2.62 2.95 15.21
CA LEU A 158 2.45 1.50 15.26
C LEU A 158 1.76 1.02 13.96
N ALA A 159 0.74 1.73 13.47
CA ALA A 159 0.14 1.45 12.17
C ALA A 159 1.18 1.53 11.07
N GLY A 160 2.00 2.59 11.02
CA GLY A 160 3.07 2.73 10.04
C GLY A 160 3.95 1.49 9.96
N GLN A 161 4.41 0.96 11.10
CA GLN A 161 5.22 -0.26 11.14
C GLN A 161 4.50 -1.50 10.59
N VAL A 162 3.21 -1.67 10.92
CA VAL A 162 2.40 -2.81 10.50
C VAL A 162 2.08 -2.75 9.00
N PHE A 163 1.62 -1.60 8.51
CA PHE A 163 1.22 -1.42 7.11
C PHE A 163 2.40 -1.25 6.17
N ARG A 164 3.56 -0.79 6.66
CA ARG A 164 4.81 -0.75 5.90
C ARG A 164 5.17 -2.11 5.32
N GLY A 165 5.01 -3.18 6.08
CA GLY A 165 5.23 -4.55 5.58
C GLY A 165 4.30 -4.91 4.42
N LEU A 166 3.01 -4.59 4.52
CA LEU A 166 2.03 -4.84 3.47
C LEU A 166 2.29 -3.99 2.23
N MET A 167 2.66 -2.72 2.41
CA MET A 167 2.99 -1.82 1.31
C MET A 167 4.29 -2.21 0.62
N ARG A 168 5.32 -2.63 1.37
CA ARG A 168 6.57 -3.15 0.79
C ARG A 168 6.28 -4.35 -0.11
N THR A 169 5.47 -5.31 0.35
CA THR A 169 5.07 -6.47 -0.47
C THR A 169 4.30 -6.02 -1.70
N PHE A 170 3.30 -5.15 -1.55
CA PHE A 170 2.51 -4.65 -2.68
C PHE A 170 3.37 -3.95 -3.74
N VAL A 171 4.24 -3.02 -3.32
CA VAL A 171 5.17 -2.31 -4.21
C VAL A 171 6.13 -3.29 -4.88
N HIS A 172 6.68 -4.25 -4.14
CA HIS A 172 7.56 -5.27 -4.70
C HIS A 172 6.85 -6.09 -5.77
N GLU A 173 5.65 -6.59 -5.51
CA GLU A 173 4.87 -7.40 -6.45
C GLU A 173 4.47 -6.65 -7.72
N THR A 174 4.39 -5.32 -7.66
CA THR A 174 3.93 -4.44 -8.76
C THR A 174 5.03 -3.54 -9.31
N ARG A 175 6.28 -3.70 -8.85
CA ARG A 175 7.43 -2.82 -9.10
C ARG A 175 7.73 -2.54 -10.57
N TYR A 176 7.50 -3.52 -11.45
CA TYR A 176 7.71 -3.38 -12.90
C TYR A 176 6.89 -2.23 -13.50
N ARG A 177 5.77 -1.90 -12.84
CA ARG A 177 4.92 -0.77 -13.18
C ARG A 177 5.32 0.49 -12.43
N PHE A 178 5.56 0.39 -11.11
CA PHE A 178 5.90 1.54 -10.26
C PHE A 178 7.20 2.23 -10.67
N PHE A 179 8.24 1.48 -11.09
CA PHE A 179 9.50 2.08 -11.54
C PHE A 179 9.42 2.77 -12.90
N ARG A 180 8.28 2.71 -13.59
CA ARG A 180 8.00 3.52 -14.78
C ARG A 180 7.15 4.75 -14.48
N CYS A 181 6.68 4.89 -13.24
CA CYS A 181 5.84 5.98 -12.80
C CYS A 181 6.72 7.09 -12.22
N ARG A 182 6.74 8.25 -12.89
CA ARG A 182 7.51 9.41 -12.45
C ARG A 182 7.15 9.86 -11.03
N GLN A 183 5.85 9.92 -10.70
CA GLN A 183 5.37 10.30 -9.37
C GLN A 183 5.95 9.38 -8.29
N PHE A 184 5.97 8.07 -8.55
CA PHE A 184 6.55 7.11 -7.62
C PHE A 184 8.06 7.27 -7.46
N ILE A 185 8.80 7.52 -8.55
CA ILE A 185 10.24 7.79 -8.48
C ILE A 185 10.53 9.05 -7.64
N GLU A 186 9.75 10.12 -7.84
CA GLU A 186 9.84 11.33 -7.02
C GLU A 186 9.58 11.01 -5.53
N LEU A 187 8.58 10.17 -5.23
CA LEU A 187 8.29 9.72 -3.86
C LEU A 187 9.44 8.94 -3.21
N LEU A 188 10.18 8.13 -3.96
CA LEU A 188 11.37 7.44 -3.42
C LEU A 188 12.43 8.45 -2.93
N GLY A 189 12.54 9.60 -3.60
CA GLY A 189 13.39 10.71 -3.16
C GLY A 189 12.84 11.44 -1.94
N GLU A 190 11.51 11.58 -1.84
CA GLU A 190 10.84 12.17 -0.67
C GLU A 190 10.94 11.28 0.58
N ILE A 191 10.92 9.95 0.42
CA ILE A 191 10.84 8.99 1.52
C ILE A 191 12.00 7.97 1.45
N PRO A 192 13.17 8.27 2.05
CA PRO A 192 14.34 7.41 1.97
C PRO A 192 14.14 6.00 2.54
N THR A 193 13.28 5.86 3.56
CA THR A 193 12.95 4.55 4.16
C THR A 193 12.16 3.66 3.22
N LEU A 194 11.31 4.23 2.35
CA LEU A 194 10.62 3.50 1.29
C LEU A 194 11.62 3.00 0.25
N ALA A 195 12.53 3.87 -0.20
CA ALA A 195 13.58 3.49 -1.14
C ALA A 195 14.45 2.34 -0.60
N ALA A 196 14.88 2.44 0.66
CA ALA A 196 15.66 1.40 1.32
C ALA A 196 14.91 0.06 1.41
N ASP A 197 13.62 0.07 1.76
CA ASP A 197 12.79 -1.14 1.85
C ASP A 197 12.57 -1.80 0.50
N VAL A 198 12.32 -1.00 -0.53
CA VAL A 198 12.16 -1.49 -1.90
C VAL A 198 13.45 -2.13 -2.40
N LEU A 199 14.59 -1.45 -2.23
CA LEU A 199 15.90 -1.99 -2.61
C LEU A 199 16.21 -3.29 -1.86
N THR A 200 15.97 -3.31 -0.55
CA THR A 200 16.18 -4.48 0.31
C THR A 200 15.30 -5.65 -0.11
N ALA A 201 14.01 -5.39 -0.42
CA ALA A 201 13.10 -6.41 -0.93
C ALA A 201 13.61 -7.03 -2.23
N MET A 202 14.09 -6.21 -3.18
CA MET A 202 14.64 -6.67 -4.45
C MET A 202 15.92 -7.50 -4.29
N ILE A 203 16.81 -7.11 -3.35
CA ILE A 203 18.00 -7.89 -2.98
C ILE A 203 17.58 -9.26 -2.45
N HIS A 204 16.65 -9.32 -1.50
CA HIS A 204 16.20 -10.58 -0.90
C HIS A 204 15.46 -11.49 -1.89
N SER A 205 14.71 -10.93 -2.84
CA SER A 205 14.09 -11.71 -3.91
C SER A 205 15.06 -12.15 -5.01
N GLY A 206 16.35 -11.82 -4.89
CA GLY A 206 17.39 -12.23 -5.83
C GLY A 206 17.26 -11.60 -7.21
N GLU A 207 16.61 -10.43 -7.32
CA GLU A 207 16.41 -9.78 -8.62
C GLU A 207 17.72 -9.32 -9.24
N PHE A 208 18.66 -8.93 -8.38
CA PHE A 208 20.01 -8.56 -8.77
C PHE A 208 20.94 -9.78 -8.89
N MET A 209 20.50 -10.98 -8.49
CA MET A 209 21.31 -12.20 -8.54
C MET A 209 21.34 -12.89 -9.91
N ARG A 210 20.69 -12.33 -10.94
CA ARG A 210 20.84 -12.81 -12.33
C ARG A 210 22.18 -12.43 -12.98
N LEU A 211 23.20 -12.08 -12.20
CA LEU A 211 24.52 -11.74 -12.69
C LEU A 211 25.51 -12.83 -12.29
N THR A 212 25.71 -13.81 -13.17
CA THR A 212 26.90 -14.66 -13.10
C THR A 212 28.09 -13.84 -13.59
N TYR A 213 29.05 -13.61 -12.69
CA TYR A 213 30.28 -12.93 -13.05
C TYR A 213 31.20 -13.91 -13.77
N PRO A 214 31.70 -13.58 -14.97
CA PRO A 214 32.69 -14.41 -15.63
C PRO A 214 33.95 -14.55 -14.75
N GLU A 215 34.42 -15.78 -14.53
CA GLU A 215 35.68 -16.05 -13.81
C GLU A 215 36.90 -15.52 -14.57
N ASN A 216 36.75 -15.38 -15.89
CA ASN A 216 37.77 -14.90 -16.81
C ASN A 216 37.41 -13.52 -17.37
N CYS A 217 38.41 -12.78 -17.85
CA CYS A 217 38.18 -11.56 -18.62
C CYS A 217 37.31 -11.86 -19.85
N SER A 218 36.18 -11.16 -19.98
CA SER A 218 35.24 -11.29 -21.10
C SER A 218 35.80 -10.83 -22.44
N ALA A 219 36.91 -10.07 -22.44
CA ALA A 219 37.59 -9.62 -23.66
C ALA A 219 38.77 -10.53 -24.05
N CYS A 220 39.62 -10.93 -23.11
CA CYS A 220 40.86 -11.68 -23.41
C CYS A 220 40.94 -13.08 -22.80
N GLY A 221 39.97 -13.49 -21.98
CA GLY A 221 39.90 -14.84 -21.39
C GLY A 221 40.85 -15.11 -20.22
N THR A 222 41.64 -14.12 -19.77
CA THR A 222 42.59 -14.29 -18.66
C THR A 222 41.87 -14.55 -17.33
N SER A 223 42.35 -15.54 -16.57
CA SER A 223 41.86 -15.87 -15.22
C SER A 223 42.06 -14.72 -14.24
N LYS A 224 41.14 -14.58 -13.27
CA LYS A 224 41.21 -13.62 -12.17
C LYS A 224 42.02 -14.10 -10.96
N SER A 225 42.51 -15.35 -10.96
CA SER A 225 43.21 -15.96 -9.82
C SER A 225 44.58 -15.35 -9.53
N ASP A 226 45.13 -14.56 -10.45
CA ASP A 226 46.52 -14.10 -10.41
C ASP A 226 46.53 -12.58 -10.17
N GLU A 227 46.63 -12.22 -8.89
CA GLU A 227 47.01 -10.94 -8.26
C GLU A 227 46.47 -9.59 -8.80
N GLU A 228 45.85 -8.86 -7.84
CA GLU A 228 45.73 -7.40 -7.72
C GLU A 228 45.03 -6.60 -8.86
N HIS A 229 43.75 -6.26 -8.62
CA HIS A 229 42.96 -5.14 -9.18
C HIS A 229 42.02 -5.38 -10.37
N HIS A 230 41.04 -6.29 -10.32
CA HIS A 230 40.02 -6.36 -11.41
C HIS A 230 38.57 -6.46 -10.92
N SER A 231 37.75 -5.44 -11.22
CA SER A 231 36.36 -5.60 -11.71
C SER A 231 35.69 -4.26 -12.03
N HIS A 232 35.84 -3.77 -13.27
CA HIS A 232 34.80 -2.91 -13.84
C HIS A 232 33.68 -3.81 -14.34
N THR A 233 32.64 -3.97 -13.53
CA THR A 233 31.43 -4.68 -13.93
C THR A 233 30.58 -3.74 -14.77
N MET A 234 30.33 -4.11 -16.02
CA MET A 234 29.32 -3.43 -16.84
C MET A 234 28.19 -4.40 -17.14
N ILE A 235 26.96 -3.94 -16.91
CA ILE A 235 25.74 -4.68 -17.24
C ILE A 235 25.27 -4.16 -18.59
N SER A 236 25.24 -5.04 -19.59
CA SER A 236 24.71 -4.72 -20.91
C SER A 236 23.17 -4.69 -20.91
N ALA A 237 22.58 -4.10 -21.97
CA ALA A 237 21.14 -4.09 -22.23
C ALA A 237 20.47 -5.50 -22.20
N VAL A 238 21.26 -6.58 -22.29
CA VAL A 238 20.80 -7.98 -22.27
C VAL A 238 21.04 -8.67 -20.91
N SER A 239 21.29 -7.91 -19.84
CA SER A 239 21.58 -8.44 -18.48
C SER A 239 22.79 -9.40 -18.42
N ARG A 240 23.74 -9.30 -19.37
CA ARG A 240 25.01 -10.02 -19.31
C ARG A 240 26.05 -9.17 -18.59
N ALA A 241 26.64 -9.71 -17.52
CA ALA A 241 27.76 -9.11 -16.81
C ALA A 241 29.05 -9.35 -17.60
N TYR A 242 29.75 -8.27 -17.93
CA TYR A 242 31.12 -8.34 -18.43
C TYR A 242 32.10 -8.14 -17.28
N SER A 243 33.18 -8.89 -17.31
CA SER A 243 34.33 -8.68 -16.44
C SER A 243 35.56 -8.42 -17.27
N LEU A 244 36.30 -7.34 -17.00
CA LEU A 244 37.47 -6.98 -17.79
C LEU A 244 38.72 -6.90 -16.90
N CYS A 245 39.85 -7.38 -17.43
CA CYS A 245 41.15 -7.10 -16.83
C CYS A 245 41.54 -5.65 -17.10
N GLN A 246 42.37 -5.09 -16.23
CA GLN A 246 42.82 -3.69 -16.28
C GLN A 246 43.48 -3.37 -17.64
N GLY A 247 44.23 -4.31 -18.22
CA GLY A 247 44.82 -4.15 -19.55
C GLY A 247 43.80 -4.05 -20.70
N CYS A 248 42.64 -4.70 -20.59
CA CYS A 248 41.56 -4.58 -21.57
C CYS A 248 40.72 -3.32 -21.35
N VAL A 249 40.56 -2.89 -20.10
CA VAL A 249 39.92 -1.61 -19.76
C VAL A 249 40.72 -0.44 -20.34
N PHE A 250 42.04 -0.38 -20.08
CA PHE A 250 42.90 0.68 -20.62
C PHE A 250 42.99 0.69 -22.14
N ARG A 251 42.82 -0.47 -22.79
CA ARG A 251 42.80 -0.58 -24.25
C ARG A 251 41.43 -0.26 -24.87
N GLY A 252 40.43 0.10 -24.07
CA GLY A 252 39.08 0.39 -24.57
C GLY A 252 38.44 -0.80 -25.28
N SER A 253 38.83 -2.03 -24.92
CA SER A 253 38.41 -3.24 -25.66
C SER A 253 36.91 -3.54 -25.58
N VAL A 254 36.19 -2.85 -24.69
CA VAL A 254 34.74 -2.85 -24.58
C VAL A 254 34.28 -1.43 -24.28
N ALA A 255 33.36 -0.90 -25.09
CA ALA A 255 32.70 0.36 -24.80
C ALA A 255 31.60 0.16 -23.74
N PRO A 256 31.38 1.12 -22.81
CA PRO A 256 30.20 1.10 -21.97
C PRO A 256 28.92 1.03 -22.83
N PRO A 257 27.84 0.43 -22.33
CA PRO A 257 26.53 0.57 -22.97
C PRO A 257 26.26 2.05 -23.23
N ALA A 258 26.03 2.42 -24.49
CA ALA A 258 25.72 3.80 -24.89
C ALA A 258 24.28 4.20 -24.50
N GLU A 259 23.45 3.23 -24.15
CA GLU A 259 22.09 3.38 -23.67
C GLU A 259 22.08 3.02 -22.19
N ASP A 260 21.51 3.91 -21.36
CA ASP A 260 21.28 3.61 -19.96
C ASP A 260 20.25 2.46 -19.82
N TRP A 261 20.00 2.03 -18.58
CA TRP A 261 18.95 1.05 -18.28
C TRP A 261 17.56 1.49 -18.76
N ASP A 262 17.42 2.79 -19.05
CA ASP A 262 16.24 3.51 -19.48
C ASP A 262 16.32 3.93 -20.96
N GLY A 263 16.98 3.16 -21.83
CA GLY A 263 17.03 3.37 -23.29
C GLY A 263 15.66 3.44 -24.02
N ARG A 264 14.57 3.58 -23.26
CA ARG A 264 13.20 3.86 -23.67
C ARG A 264 12.65 5.22 -23.21
N TRP A 265 13.22 5.90 -22.22
CA TRP A 265 12.65 7.15 -21.69
C TRP A 265 12.80 8.30 -22.68
N SER A 266 13.99 8.47 -23.27
CA SER A 266 14.24 9.49 -24.29
C SER A 266 13.39 9.26 -25.56
N ALA A 267 13.22 8.01 -25.95
CA ALA A 267 12.36 7.64 -27.08
C ALA A 267 10.86 7.89 -26.80
N TRP A 268 10.42 7.79 -25.55
CA TRP A 268 9.04 8.11 -25.15
C TRP A 268 8.79 9.63 -25.06
N GLU A 269 9.75 10.42 -24.61
CA GLU A 269 9.65 11.90 -24.63
C GLU A 269 9.64 12.46 -26.07
N GLU A 270 10.38 11.83 -26.98
CA GLU A 270 10.35 12.14 -28.42
C GLU A 270 9.04 11.74 -29.10
N ASP A 271 8.36 10.69 -28.64
CA ASP A 271 7.08 10.23 -29.18
C ASP A 271 5.89 11.07 -28.67
N LYS A 272 5.99 11.66 -27.47
CA LYS A 272 5.00 12.61 -26.93
C LYS A 272 5.10 14.03 -27.49
N SER A 273 6.20 14.35 -28.17
CA SER A 273 6.45 15.67 -28.77
C SER A 273 6.18 15.70 -30.29
N ARG A 274 5.59 14.64 -30.84
CA ARG A 274 5.09 14.54 -32.21
C ARG A 274 3.56 14.42 -32.23
#